data_AF-A0A497M2W3-F1
#
_entry.id   AF-A0A497M2W3-F1
#
_cell.length_a   1.000
_cell.length_b   1.000
_cell.length_c   1.000
_cell.angle_alpha   90.00
_cell.angle_beta   90.00
_cell.angle_gamma   90.00
#
_symmetry.space_group_name_H-M   'P 1'
#
loop_
_entity.id
_entity.type
_entity.pdbx_description
1 polymer ?
#
loop_
_entity_poly.entity_id
_entity_poly.type
_entity_poly.pdbx_seq_one_letter_code
_entity_poly.pdbx_strand_id
1 'polypeptide(L)'
;MKELLFFLTNFRLSISMPITATLAWLTDKNGMDFETYFTGRPSPEEIKEFFPKTCDARKFIDLFMNLEDVSSGYMGGVAPFGENHLVDVYSLLAYYDIVVCTNAPESRRFQSFLKSPKIRVISMKTPQEAAAFYKDVFAYFDEKIPEKAVMLPSTPFKPKGRMLIECYCYPEIYFPRKLGLDDSVSKDDLNQLYDLGLKQVDVIYCNESVISRLEDEGFKVRVIDSLRPDDTYGTVTKRIFERWKHLAEGVAYGDPNLITYWISFFCRKKLISMFDFDWENSAHIVAECANQVNTNIIWGRQLSDHFIPTISKYDKIFAIIDA
;
A
#
# COMPACT_ATOMS: atom_id res chain seq x y z
N MET A 1 -4.88 -27.94 3.80
CA MET A 1 -5.06 -26.80 2.87
C MET A 1 -4.16 -25.70 3.38
N LYS A 2 -3.51 -24.91 2.52
CA LYS A 2 -2.63 -23.82 2.97
C LYS A 2 -3.49 -22.65 3.48
N GLU A 3 -3.08 -21.98 4.54
CA GLU A 3 -3.80 -20.80 5.03
C GLU A 3 -3.35 -19.54 4.27
N LEU A 4 -4.32 -18.65 3.99
CA LEU A 4 -4.10 -17.34 3.35
C LEU A 4 -4.73 -16.25 4.22
N LEU A 5 -3.93 -15.28 4.65
CA LEU A 5 -4.46 -14.04 5.21
C LEU A 5 -4.89 -13.13 4.06
N PHE A 6 -6.17 -12.78 4.02
CA PHE A 6 -6.75 -11.90 3.02
C PHE A 6 -7.15 -10.57 3.66
N PHE A 7 -6.41 -9.51 3.34
CA PHE A 7 -6.69 -8.18 3.84
C PHE A 7 -7.62 -7.42 2.90
N LEU A 8 -8.83 -7.15 3.35
CA LEU A 8 -9.80 -6.34 2.61
C LEU A 8 -9.72 -4.89 3.08
N THR A 9 -9.48 -3.98 2.16
CA THR A 9 -9.27 -2.57 2.48
C THR A 9 -9.78 -1.63 1.38
N ASN A 10 -9.55 -0.33 1.52
CA ASN A 10 -9.97 0.72 0.59
C ASN A 10 -8.77 1.61 0.24
N PHE A 11 -8.56 1.85 -1.06
CA PHE A 11 -7.43 2.66 -1.57
C PHE A 11 -7.41 4.11 -1.05
N ARG A 12 -8.55 4.63 -0.58
CA ARG A 12 -8.66 6.00 -0.03
C ARG A 12 -8.18 6.13 1.41
N LEU A 13 -8.01 5.00 2.10
CA LEU A 13 -7.58 4.99 3.49
C LEU A 13 -6.05 4.93 3.50
N SER A 14 -5.40 6.06 3.81
CA SER A 14 -3.95 6.19 3.84
C SER A 14 -3.26 5.13 4.70
N ILE A 15 -3.85 4.78 5.84
CA ILE A 15 -3.34 3.77 6.78
C ILE A 15 -3.27 2.36 6.17
N SER A 16 -3.95 2.10 5.06
CA SER A 16 -4.01 0.77 4.44
C SER A 16 -2.68 0.33 3.85
N MET A 17 -1.88 1.28 3.34
CA MET A 17 -0.54 0.98 2.81
C MET A 17 0.42 0.50 3.93
N PRO A 18 0.59 1.25 5.04
CA PRO A 18 1.43 0.79 6.14
C PRO A 18 0.88 -0.48 6.84
N ILE A 19 -0.45 -0.64 6.95
CA ILE A 19 -1.04 -1.91 7.40
C ILE A 19 -0.63 -3.05 6.46
N THR A 20 -0.76 -2.88 5.14
CA THR A 20 -0.41 -3.92 4.17
C THR A 20 1.05 -4.36 4.31
N ALA A 21 1.98 -3.41 4.45
CA ALA A 21 3.39 -3.72 4.67
C ALA A 21 3.62 -4.46 6.01
N THR A 22 2.86 -4.10 7.05
CA THR A 22 2.91 -4.78 8.36
C THR A 22 2.44 -6.22 8.27
N LEU A 23 1.26 -6.44 7.67
CA LEU A 23 0.69 -7.76 7.49
C LEU A 23 1.59 -8.64 6.61
N ALA A 24 2.23 -8.05 5.60
CA ALA A 24 3.15 -8.78 4.72
C ALA A 24 4.35 -9.36 5.46
N TRP A 25 5.01 -8.60 6.35
CA TRP A 25 6.13 -9.18 7.11
C TRP A 25 5.64 -10.12 8.22
N LEU A 26 4.48 -9.84 8.82
CA LEU A 26 3.93 -10.65 9.90
C LEU A 26 3.54 -12.06 9.40
N THR A 27 2.93 -12.13 8.23
CA THR A 27 2.59 -13.39 7.56
C THR A 27 3.82 -14.13 7.05
N ASP A 28 4.79 -13.42 6.45
CA ASP A 28 6.08 -13.99 6.04
C ASP A 28 6.83 -14.61 7.23
N LYS A 29 6.89 -13.91 8.38
CA LYS A 29 7.48 -14.43 9.63
C LYS A 29 6.81 -15.73 10.09
N ASN A 30 5.50 -15.85 9.90
CA ASN A 30 4.69 -16.96 10.37
C ASN A 30 4.42 -18.04 9.30
N GLY A 31 5.05 -17.94 8.12
CA GLY A 31 4.89 -18.91 7.04
C GLY A 31 3.48 -18.98 6.44
N MET A 32 2.69 -17.92 6.59
CA MET A 32 1.33 -17.81 6.04
C MET A 32 1.37 -17.03 4.73
N ASP A 33 0.59 -17.42 3.73
CA ASP A 33 0.45 -16.60 2.52
C ASP A 33 -0.38 -15.36 2.83
N PHE A 34 -0.11 -14.28 2.10
CA PHE A 34 -0.78 -13.00 2.27
C PHE A 34 -1.18 -12.39 0.95
N GLU A 35 -2.39 -11.83 0.91
CA GLU A 35 -2.85 -11.06 -0.23
C GLU A 35 -3.80 -9.94 0.21
N THR A 36 -3.80 -8.83 -0.55
CA THR A 36 -4.60 -7.65 -0.24
C THR A 36 -5.57 -7.35 -1.37
N TYR A 37 -6.77 -6.90 -0.99
CA TYR A 37 -7.73 -6.30 -1.90
C TYR A 37 -8.02 -4.86 -1.50
N PHE A 38 -7.71 -3.92 -2.37
CA PHE A 38 -8.14 -2.52 -2.21
C PHE A 38 -9.42 -2.28 -3.02
N THR A 39 -10.53 -1.92 -2.37
CA THR A 39 -11.72 -1.43 -3.09
C THR A 39 -11.42 -0.06 -3.69
N GLY A 40 -11.85 0.18 -4.92
CA GLY A 40 -11.69 1.44 -5.68
C GLY A 40 -12.97 2.28 -5.79
N ARG A 41 -14.11 1.77 -5.34
CA ARG A 41 -15.41 2.45 -5.52
C ARG A 41 -15.72 3.43 -4.38
N PRO A 42 -16.23 4.64 -4.69
CA PRO A 42 -16.71 5.59 -3.68
C PRO A 42 -17.93 5.05 -2.93
N SER A 43 -18.09 5.46 -1.66
CA SER A 43 -19.24 5.22 -0.80
C SER A 43 -20.47 6.02 -1.27
N PRO A 44 -21.69 5.68 -0.82
CA PRO A 44 -22.92 6.42 -1.12
C PRO A 44 -22.91 7.86 -0.62
N GLU A 45 -22.28 8.09 0.53
CA GLU A 45 -22.12 9.41 1.15
C GLU A 45 -21.17 10.25 0.29
N GLU A 46 -20.10 9.64 -0.22
CA GLU A 46 -19.18 10.27 -1.17
C GLU A 46 -19.88 10.55 -2.50
N ILE A 47 -20.65 9.59 -3.04
CA ILE A 47 -21.52 9.80 -4.19
C ILE A 47 -22.45 11.00 -3.92
N LYS A 48 -23.15 11.06 -2.79
CA LYS A 48 -24.04 12.20 -2.46
C LYS A 48 -23.30 13.55 -2.34
N GLU A 49 -22.06 13.55 -1.86
CA GLU A 49 -21.23 14.76 -1.80
C GLU A 49 -20.79 15.23 -3.21
N PHE A 50 -20.51 14.28 -4.12
CA PHE A 50 -20.24 14.56 -5.53
C PHE A 50 -21.50 14.87 -6.37
N PHE A 51 -22.69 14.49 -5.91
CA PHE A 51 -23.94 14.62 -6.64
C PHE A 51 -25.01 15.43 -5.86
N PRO A 52 -25.18 16.73 -6.13
CA PRO A 52 -26.45 17.39 -5.84
C PRO A 52 -27.56 16.63 -6.58
N LYS A 53 -28.73 16.46 -5.93
CA LYS A 53 -29.86 15.57 -6.27
C LYS A 53 -30.46 15.64 -7.69
N THR A 54 -29.87 16.36 -8.65
CA THR A 54 -30.49 16.76 -9.91
C THR A 54 -29.80 16.29 -11.19
N CYS A 55 -28.74 15.47 -11.15
CA CYS A 55 -28.05 15.06 -12.38
C CYS A 55 -28.59 13.75 -13.00
N ASP A 56 -29.02 13.87 -14.27
CA ASP A 56 -29.47 12.83 -15.19
C ASP A 56 -28.40 11.73 -15.41
N ALA A 57 -28.81 10.47 -15.42
CA ALA A 57 -27.95 9.29 -15.59
C ALA A 57 -27.18 9.27 -16.92
N ARG A 58 -27.61 10.02 -17.96
CA ARG A 58 -26.81 10.18 -19.19
C ARG A 58 -25.62 11.12 -19.01
N LYS A 59 -25.79 12.20 -18.23
CA LYS A 59 -24.67 13.09 -17.85
C LYS A 59 -23.68 12.42 -16.91
N PHE A 60 -24.10 11.39 -16.16
CA PHE A 60 -23.20 10.53 -15.40
C PHE A 60 -22.23 9.78 -16.31
N ILE A 61 -22.70 9.18 -17.40
CA ILE A 61 -21.86 8.47 -18.38
C ILE A 61 -20.95 9.47 -19.10
N ASP A 62 -21.49 10.62 -19.53
CA ASP A 62 -20.68 11.63 -20.23
C ASP A 62 -19.62 12.27 -19.32
N LEU A 63 -19.88 12.48 -18.02
CA LEU A 63 -18.88 13.02 -17.09
C LEU A 63 -17.80 11.97 -16.75
N PHE A 64 -18.18 10.69 -16.67
CA PHE A 64 -17.23 9.59 -16.45
C PHE A 64 -16.33 9.33 -17.67
N MET A 65 -16.87 9.56 -18.88
CA MET A 65 -16.18 9.35 -20.16
C MET A 65 -15.41 10.60 -20.64
N ASN A 66 -15.81 11.82 -20.25
CA ASN A 66 -15.18 13.09 -20.68
C ASN A 66 -14.31 13.75 -19.61
N LEU A 67 -14.11 13.13 -18.44
CA LEU A 67 -12.93 13.45 -17.65
C LEU A 67 -11.74 12.81 -18.39
N GLU A 68 -10.96 13.62 -19.10
CA GLU A 68 -9.68 13.23 -19.74
C GLU A 68 -8.70 12.54 -18.76
N ASP A 69 -9.03 12.52 -17.45
CA ASP A 69 -8.27 11.95 -16.34
C ASP A 69 -8.86 10.66 -15.72
N VAL A 70 -9.95 10.08 -16.27
CA VAL A 70 -10.58 8.86 -15.70
C VAL A 70 -10.19 7.57 -16.43
N SER A 71 -9.20 7.64 -17.34
CA SER A 71 -8.67 6.48 -18.07
C SER A 71 -7.76 5.54 -17.25
N SER A 72 -7.62 5.73 -15.93
CA SER A 72 -7.01 4.73 -15.06
C SER A 72 -7.62 4.69 -13.65
N GLY A 73 -8.14 3.53 -13.22
CA GLY A 73 -8.11 3.19 -11.79
C GLY A 73 -9.40 3.23 -10.95
N TYR A 74 -10.62 3.28 -11.51
CA TYR A 74 -11.85 3.02 -10.71
C TYR A 74 -12.12 1.52 -10.43
N MET A 75 -11.12 0.67 -10.66
CA MET A 75 -11.17 -0.77 -10.48
C MET A 75 -10.24 -1.13 -9.32
N GLY A 76 -10.78 -1.17 -8.11
CA GLY A 76 -10.03 -1.71 -6.99
C GLY A 76 -9.74 -3.19 -7.22
N GLY A 77 -8.48 -3.61 -7.28
CA GLY A 77 -8.04 -4.96 -7.59
C GLY A 77 -7.31 -5.67 -6.43
N VAL A 78 -7.28 -7.00 -6.49
CA VAL A 78 -6.20 -7.80 -5.87
C VAL A 78 -5.06 -7.78 -6.88
N ALA A 79 -3.81 -7.70 -6.43
CA ALA A 79 -2.61 -7.64 -7.28
C ALA A 79 -2.71 -8.53 -8.54
N PRO A 80 -3.08 -9.83 -8.52
CA PRO A 80 -3.03 -10.62 -9.76
C PRO A 80 -4.28 -10.59 -10.67
N PHE A 81 -5.38 -9.93 -10.31
CA PHE A 81 -6.70 -10.45 -10.71
C PHE A 81 -7.68 -9.50 -11.43
N GLY A 82 -7.26 -8.30 -11.82
CA GLY A 82 -8.01 -7.46 -12.79
C GLY A 82 -9.47 -7.21 -12.39
N GLU A 83 -10.43 -7.23 -13.32
CA GLU A 83 -11.83 -6.79 -13.12
C GLU A 83 -12.79 -7.85 -12.50
N ASN A 84 -12.35 -9.11 -12.35
CA ASN A 84 -13.21 -10.26 -12.03
C ASN A 84 -13.22 -10.68 -10.55
N HIS A 85 -12.92 -9.74 -9.65
CA HIS A 85 -12.54 -9.97 -8.25
C HIS A 85 -13.39 -10.97 -7.44
N LEU A 86 -14.69 -11.10 -7.73
CA LEU A 86 -15.53 -12.12 -7.07
C LEU A 86 -15.13 -13.53 -7.47
N VAL A 87 -14.92 -13.78 -8.77
CA VAL A 87 -14.45 -15.07 -9.31
C VAL A 87 -13.09 -15.42 -8.72
N ASP A 88 -12.25 -14.43 -8.50
CA ASP A 88 -10.89 -14.65 -7.99
C ASP A 88 -10.88 -15.00 -6.51
N VAL A 89 -11.68 -14.31 -5.69
CA VAL A 89 -11.88 -14.73 -4.29
C VAL A 89 -12.50 -16.11 -4.20
N TYR A 90 -13.46 -16.45 -5.08
CA TYR A 90 -13.98 -17.83 -5.15
C TYR A 90 -12.92 -18.85 -5.57
N SER A 91 -12.01 -18.47 -6.47
CA SER A 91 -10.90 -19.32 -6.88
C SER A 91 -9.91 -19.54 -5.74
N LEU A 92 -9.60 -18.51 -4.96
CA LEU A 92 -8.77 -18.64 -3.76
C LEU A 92 -9.38 -19.60 -2.75
N LEU A 93 -10.69 -19.58 -2.53
CA LEU A 93 -11.39 -20.51 -1.63
C LEU A 93 -11.27 -21.99 -2.05
N ALA A 94 -10.95 -22.27 -3.31
CA ALA A 94 -10.73 -23.64 -3.78
C ALA A 94 -9.36 -24.19 -3.37
N TYR A 95 -8.38 -23.32 -3.10
CA TYR A 95 -6.99 -23.70 -2.83
C TYR A 95 -6.50 -23.33 -1.42
N TYR A 96 -7.16 -22.39 -0.78
CA TYR A 96 -6.77 -21.82 0.51
C TYR A 96 -7.87 -21.92 1.55
N ASP A 97 -7.44 -22.13 2.79
CA ASP A 97 -8.25 -21.79 3.96
C ASP A 97 -8.06 -20.30 4.24
N ILE A 98 -9.09 -19.50 3.93
CA ILE A 98 -9.00 -18.05 3.94
C ILE A 98 -9.37 -17.50 5.30
N VAL A 99 -8.44 -16.73 5.87
CA VAL A 99 -8.63 -15.92 7.07
C VAL A 99 -8.64 -14.46 6.68
N VAL A 100 -9.59 -13.68 7.22
CA VAL A 100 -9.84 -12.32 6.75
C VAL A 100 -9.62 -11.31 7.85
N CYS A 101 -8.98 -10.19 7.50
CA CYS A 101 -9.00 -8.98 8.31
C CYS A 101 -9.39 -7.78 7.44
N THR A 102 -9.99 -6.75 8.05
CA THR A 102 -10.33 -5.52 7.35
C THR A 102 -10.24 -4.30 8.26
N ASN A 103 -9.70 -3.22 7.70
CA ASN A 103 -9.76 -1.87 8.27
C ASN A 103 -10.87 -1.00 7.61
N ALA A 104 -11.69 -1.61 6.73
CA ALA A 104 -12.70 -0.94 5.93
C ALA A 104 -14.04 -1.71 5.97
N PRO A 105 -14.62 -1.95 7.16
CA PRO A 105 -15.80 -2.79 7.35
C PRO A 105 -17.05 -2.24 6.67
N GLU A 106 -17.08 -0.94 6.37
CA GLU A 106 -18.17 -0.28 5.63
C GLU A 106 -18.05 -0.43 4.10
N SER A 107 -16.96 -1.03 3.60
CA SER A 107 -16.78 -1.28 2.17
C SER A 107 -17.88 -2.17 1.63
N ARG A 108 -18.57 -1.75 0.57
CA ARG A 108 -19.69 -2.51 0.00
C ARG A 108 -19.30 -3.85 -0.63
N ARG A 109 -18.05 -3.98 -1.08
CA ARG A 109 -17.58 -5.24 -1.70
C ARG A 109 -17.29 -6.26 -0.60
N PHE A 110 -17.60 -7.52 -0.90
CA PHE A 110 -17.38 -8.66 0.00
C PHE A 110 -18.16 -8.63 1.34
N GLN A 111 -19.18 -7.79 1.49
CA GLN A 111 -20.03 -7.78 2.70
C GLN A 111 -20.68 -9.14 3.00
N SER A 112 -21.26 -9.77 1.99
CA SER A 112 -21.85 -11.12 2.15
C SER A 112 -20.79 -12.19 2.43
N PHE A 113 -19.57 -11.99 1.92
CA PHE A 113 -18.43 -12.88 2.18
C PHE A 113 -17.97 -12.76 3.63
N LEU A 114 -17.83 -11.54 4.16
CA LEU A 114 -17.48 -11.27 5.56
C LEU A 114 -18.55 -11.78 6.55
N LYS A 115 -19.82 -11.80 6.15
CA LYS A 115 -20.93 -12.30 6.99
C LYS A 115 -21.14 -13.81 6.90
N SER A 116 -20.40 -14.50 6.02
CA SER A 116 -20.54 -15.93 5.86
C SER A 116 -19.99 -16.66 7.09
N PRO A 117 -20.73 -17.60 7.70
CA PRO A 117 -20.26 -18.34 8.87
C PRO A 117 -19.08 -19.29 8.56
N LYS A 118 -18.78 -19.49 7.27
CA LYS A 118 -17.63 -20.30 6.82
C LYS A 118 -16.34 -19.49 6.71
N ILE A 119 -16.40 -18.17 6.83
CA ILE A 119 -15.24 -17.30 6.70
C ILE A 119 -14.77 -16.90 8.08
N ARG A 120 -13.51 -17.19 8.37
CA ARG A 120 -12.88 -16.81 9.63
C ARG A 120 -12.42 -15.35 9.53
N VAL A 121 -13.13 -14.45 10.19
CA VAL A 121 -12.75 -13.03 10.30
C VAL A 121 -12.03 -12.81 11.62
N ILE A 122 -10.76 -12.40 11.58
CA ILE A 122 -9.93 -12.19 12.79
C ILE A 122 -9.95 -10.76 13.29
N SER A 123 -10.19 -9.79 12.41
CA SER A 123 -10.38 -8.39 12.79
C SER A 123 -11.24 -7.66 11.77
N MET A 124 -12.14 -6.82 12.29
CA MET A 124 -13.06 -6.00 11.50
C MET A 124 -13.20 -4.67 12.21
N LYS A 125 -12.35 -3.72 11.84
CA LYS A 125 -12.14 -2.44 12.54
C LYS A 125 -12.13 -1.29 11.57
N THR A 126 -12.41 -0.09 12.04
CA THR A 126 -12.26 1.13 11.23
C THR A 126 -10.83 1.69 11.34
N PRO A 127 -10.43 2.65 10.49
CA PRO A 127 -9.14 3.33 10.63
C PRO A 127 -8.96 4.04 11.98
N GLN A 128 -10.07 4.42 12.64
CA GLN A 128 -10.10 5.05 13.96
C GLN A 128 -9.94 4.04 15.11
N GLU A 129 -9.77 2.76 14.80
CA GLU A 129 -9.55 1.68 15.77
C GLU A 129 -8.25 0.93 15.43
N ALA A 130 -7.22 1.66 14.98
CA ALA A 130 -5.98 1.08 14.50
C ALA A 130 -5.27 0.23 15.56
N ALA A 131 -5.29 0.65 16.83
CA ALA A 131 -4.68 -0.11 17.92
C ALA A 131 -5.41 -1.43 18.14
N ALA A 132 -6.75 -1.42 18.12
CA ALA A 132 -7.56 -2.62 18.25
C ALA A 132 -7.37 -3.57 17.06
N PHE A 133 -7.30 -3.04 15.83
CA PHE A 133 -6.99 -3.82 14.64
C PHE A 133 -5.66 -4.57 14.80
N TYR A 134 -4.60 -3.86 15.19
CA TYR A 134 -3.30 -4.49 15.40
C TYR A 134 -3.31 -5.50 16.53
N LYS A 135 -3.98 -5.20 17.65
CA LYS A 135 -4.12 -6.15 18.76
C LYS A 135 -4.76 -7.46 18.31
N ASP A 136 -5.87 -7.40 17.57
CA ASP A 136 -6.57 -8.59 17.08
C ASP A 136 -5.69 -9.43 16.15
N VAL A 137 -5.04 -8.78 15.18
CA VAL A 137 -4.21 -9.46 14.18
C VAL A 137 -2.96 -10.07 14.83
N PHE A 138 -2.27 -9.34 15.70
CA PHE A 138 -1.07 -9.88 16.35
C PHE A 138 -1.41 -11.02 17.32
N ALA A 139 -2.54 -10.93 18.01
CA ALA A 139 -3.02 -12.04 18.84
C ALA A 139 -3.33 -13.30 18.03
N TYR A 140 -3.83 -13.17 16.79
CA TYR A 140 -4.04 -14.31 15.90
C TYR A 140 -2.75 -15.09 15.60
N PHE A 141 -1.63 -14.38 15.42
CA PHE A 141 -0.33 -14.97 15.16
C PHE A 141 0.44 -15.36 16.43
N ASP A 142 -0.14 -15.15 17.62
CA ASP A 142 0.57 -15.27 18.92
C ASP A 142 1.85 -14.41 18.97
N GLU A 143 1.78 -13.22 18.37
CA GLU A 143 2.89 -12.28 18.25
C GLU A 143 2.68 -11.04 19.11
N LYS A 144 3.78 -10.44 19.54
CA LYS A 144 3.75 -9.16 20.26
C LYS A 144 3.81 -7.99 19.29
N ILE A 145 3.16 -6.88 19.65
CA ILE A 145 3.34 -5.61 18.94
C ILE A 145 4.84 -5.23 18.98
N PRO A 146 5.46 -4.86 17.85
CA PRO A 146 6.86 -4.47 17.83
C PRO A 146 7.12 -3.20 18.65
N GLU A 147 8.29 -3.12 19.26
CA GLU A 147 8.72 -1.92 19.99
C GLU A 147 8.92 -0.69 19.09
N LYS A 148 8.99 -0.89 17.77
CA LYS A 148 9.29 0.13 16.76
C LYS A 148 8.22 0.18 15.68
N ALA A 149 7.81 1.39 15.33
CA ALA A 149 6.92 1.68 14.22
C ALA A 149 7.62 2.56 13.17
N VAL A 150 7.04 2.61 11.97
CA VAL A 150 7.25 3.67 10.98
C VAL A 150 5.94 4.41 10.78
N MET A 151 5.98 5.74 10.89
CA MET A 151 4.86 6.61 10.57
C MET A 151 5.07 7.26 9.20
N LEU A 152 4.08 7.07 8.32
CA LEU A 152 4.00 7.66 6.98
C LEU A 152 3.07 8.89 6.99
N PRO A 153 3.20 9.84 6.05
CA PRO A 153 2.24 10.92 5.92
C PRO A 153 0.88 10.38 5.45
N SER A 154 -0.23 10.88 6.01
CA SER A 154 -1.56 10.69 5.43
C SER A 154 -1.76 11.72 4.32
N THR A 155 -1.30 11.40 3.11
CA THR A 155 -1.58 12.26 1.96
C THR A 155 -2.94 11.89 1.37
N PRO A 156 -3.93 12.79 1.36
CA PRO A 156 -5.17 12.51 0.66
C PRO A 156 -4.89 12.28 -0.83
N PHE A 157 -5.59 11.31 -1.44
CA PHE A 157 -5.42 10.84 -2.83
C PHE A 157 -5.53 11.94 -3.91
N LYS A 158 -6.01 13.14 -3.55
CA LYS A 158 -5.94 14.35 -4.39
C LYS A 158 -5.02 15.40 -3.77
N PRO A 159 -3.70 15.18 -3.84
CA PRO A 159 -2.78 16.19 -3.37
C PRO A 159 -2.75 17.35 -4.36
N LYS A 160 -3.28 18.53 -3.99
CA LYS A 160 -2.89 19.75 -4.69
C LYS A 160 -1.42 20.00 -4.41
N GLY A 161 -0.54 19.57 -5.33
CA GLY A 161 0.90 19.83 -5.26
C GLY A 161 1.68 18.98 -4.23
N ARG A 162 1.17 17.82 -3.80
CA ARG A 162 1.95 16.85 -3.00
C ARG A 162 2.14 15.55 -3.77
N MET A 163 3.27 14.87 -3.53
CA MET A 163 3.55 13.56 -4.12
C MET A 163 2.97 12.46 -3.22
N LEU A 164 2.33 11.44 -3.80
CA LEU A 164 1.85 10.25 -3.10
C LEU A 164 3.01 9.27 -2.90
N ILE A 165 3.84 9.54 -1.91
CA ILE A 165 5.12 8.84 -1.66
C ILE A 165 5.00 7.67 -0.67
N GLU A 166 3.95 7.66 0.15
CA GLU A 166 3.72 6.65 1.19
C GLU A 166 3.64 5.23 0.60
N CYS A 167 3.12 5.09 -0.62
CA CYS A 167 3.03 3.80 -1.30
C CYS A 167 4.40 3.18 -1.61
N TYR A 168 5.48 3.98 -1.72
CA TYR A 168 6.84 3.49 -1.94
C TYR A 168 7.57 3.17 -0.64
N CYS A 169 7.01 3.53 0.52
CA CYS A 169 7.69 3.42 1.81
C CYS A 169 7.51 2.06 2.50
N TYR A 170 6.83 1.09 1.87
CA TYR A 170 6.68 -0.26 2.43
C TYR A 170 8.01 -0.96 2.81
N PRO A 171 9.17 -0.73 2.14
CA PRO A 171 10.44 -1.31 2.56
C PRO A 171 10.87 -0.89 3.98
N GLU A 172 10.53 0.33 4.39
CA GLU A 172 10.84 0.87 5.72
C GLU A 172 10.12 0.12 6.85
N ILE A 173 9.01 -0.55 6.51
CA ILE A 173 8.16 -1.32 7.43
C ILE A 173 8.48 -2.81 7.31
N TYR A 174 8.47 -3.34 6.08
CA TYR A 174 8.58 -4.76 5.77
C TYR A 174 9.95 -5.34 6.18
N PHE A 175 11.04 -4.78 5.67
CA PHE A 175 12.37 -5.32 5.91
C PHE A 175 12.81 -5.30 7.39
N PRO A 176 12.61 -4.21 8.16
CA PRO A 176 12.95 -4.19 9.57
C PRO A 176 11.84 -4.74 10.49
N ARG A 177 10.74 -5.26 9.93
CA ARG A 177 9.60 -5.84 10.66
C ARG A 177 9.04 -4.90 11.73
N LYS A 178 8.76 -3.66 11.32
CA LYS A 178 8.18 -2.63 12.19
C LYS A 178 6.68 -2.57 12.04
N LEU A 179 6.00 -1.99 13.02
CA LEU A 179 4.60 -1.63 12.88
C LEU A 179 4.45 -0.46 11.91
N GLY A 180 3.57 -0.55 10.91
CA GLY A 180 3.27 0.56 10.01
C GLY A 180 2.15 1.43 10.56
N LEU A 181 2.33 2.75 10.54
CA LEU A 181 1.29 3.72 10.92
C LEU A 181 1.25 4.83 9.87
N ASP A 182 0.16 5.59 9.87
CA ASP A 182 0.15 6.90 9.22
C ASP A 182 -0.08 8.01 10.27
N ASP A 183 0.10 9.27 9.88
CA ASP A 183 -0.08 10.39 10.79
C ASP A 183 -1.55 10.70 11.13
N SER A 184 -2.52 9.98 10.54
CA SER A 184 -3.95 10.11 10.86
C SER A 184 -4.37 9.33 12.10
N VAL A 185 -3.52 8.43 12.61
CA VAL A 185 -3.77 7.65 13.83
C VAL A 185 -4.04 8.57 15.02
N SER A 186 -5.08 8.23 15.77
CA SER A 186 -5.55 9.02 16.92
C SER A 186 -4.57 8.94 18.10
N LYS A 187 -4.58 9.96 18.96
CA LYS A 187 -3.83 9.94 20.22
C LYS A 187 -4.22 8.74 21.10
N ASP A 188 -5.49 8.38 21.12
CA ASP A 188 -5.99 7.26 21.93
C ASP A 188 -5.47 5.91 21.40
N ASP A 189 -5.38 5.74 20.08
CA ASP A 189 -4.74 4.57 19.49
C ASP A 189 -3.23 4.56 19.75
N LEU A 190 -2.55 5.71 19.65
CA LEU A 190 -1.13 5.82 19.94
C LEU A 190 -0.83 5.46 21.40
N ASN A 191 -1.61 5.95 22.35
CA ASN A 191 -1.51 5.57 23.76
C ASN A 191 -1.72 4.06 23.96
N GLN A 192 -2.75 3.47 23.33
CA GLN A 192 -2.99 2.03 23.41
C GLN A 192 -1.83 1.22 22.82
N LEU A 193 -1.28 1.64 21.69
CA LEU A 193 -0.11 0.99 21.09
C LEU A 193 1.13 1.14 21.98
N TYR A 194 1.28 2.28 22.66
CA TYR A 194 2.35 2.49 23.63
C TYR A 194 2.26 1.50 24.79
N ASP A 195 1.06 1.30 25.33
CA ASP A 195 0.79 0.33 26.40
C ASP A 195 1.00 -1.12 25.94
N LEU A 196 0.77 -1.41 24.65
CA LEU A 196 1.03 -2.70 24.03
C LEU A 196 2.52 -2.95 23.72
N GLY A 197 3.39 -1.97 23.95
CA GLY A 197 4.84 -2.12 23.87
C GLY A 197 5.55 -1.28 22.81
N LEU A 198 4.82 -0.50 21.99
CA LEU A 198 5.44 0.42 21.04
C LEU A 198 6.16 1.57 21.80
N LYS A 199 7.45 1.81 21.54
CA LYS A 199 8.24 2.84 22.24
C LYS A 199 8.96 3.82 21.33
N GLN A 200 9.27 3.43 20.10
CA GLN A 200 9.94 4.29 19.13
C GLN A 200 9.13 4.37 17.85
N VAL A 201 9.00 5.58 17.30
CA VAL A 201 8.37 5.83 16.00
C VAL A 201 9.42 6.45 15.09
N ASP A 202 9.76 5.72 14.03
CA ASP A 202 10.55 6.25 12.93
C ASP A 202 9.62 7.05 12.01
N VAL A 203 9.96 8.30 11.73
CA VAL A 203 9.14 9.19 10.90
C VAL A 203 9.80 9.35 9.55
N ILE A 204 9.02 9.25 8.48
CA ILE A 204 9.51 9.44 7.11
C ILE A 204 8.54 10.32 6.33
N TYR A 205 9.05 11.42 5.76
CA TYR A 205 8.30 12.38 4.96
C TYR A 205 7.06 13.03 5.64
N CYS A 206 6.90 12.91 6.96
CA CYS A 206 5.89 13.65 7.71
C CYS A 206 6.37 15.07 8.04
N ASN A 207 5.42 15.96 8.31
CA ASN A 207 5.70 17.32 8.74
C ASN A 207 6.22 17.37 10.20
N GLU A 208 6.91 18.45 10.56
CA GLU A 208 7.42 18.67 11.93
C GLU A 208 6.34 18.59 13.01
N SER A 209 5.11 18.99 12.71
CA SER A 209 3.98 18.88 13.64
C SER A 209 3.68 17.43 14.07
N VAL A 210 3.95 16.46 13.20
CA VAL A 210 3.78 15.04 13.51
C VAL A 210 4.87 14.57 14.47
N ILE A 211 6.11 15.04 14.26
CA ILE A 211 7.25 14.76 15.13
C ILE A 211 6.96 15.29 16.53
N SER A 212 6.60 16.57 16.65
CA SER A 212 6.28 17.18 17.96
C SER A 212 5.13 16.47 18.67
N ARG A 213 4.07 16.09 17.95
CA ARG A 213 2.95 15.31 18.52
C ARG A 213 3.43 13.99 19.13
N LEU A 214 4.28 13.25 18.42
CA LEU A 214 4.79 11.95 18.91
C LEU A 214 5.71 12.11 20.12
N GLU A 215 6.54 13.16 20.15
CA GLU A 215 7.39 13.48 21.30
C GLU A 215 6.55 13.85 22.53
N ASP A 216 5.50 14.65 22.34
CA ASP A 216 4.55 15.03 23.40
C ASP A 216 3.78 13.82 23.96
N GLU A 217 3.55 12.79 23.14
CA GLU A 217 2.96 11.52 23.52
C GLU A 217 3.97 10.55 24.16
N GLY A 218 5.25 10.95 24.29
CA GLY A 218 6.28 10.20 25.01
C GLY A 218 7.00 9.14 24.17
N PHE A 219 6.83 9.14 22.84
CA PHE A 219 7.59 8.27 21.96
C PHE A 219 9.01 8.78 21.76
N LYS A 220 9.96 7.85 21.63
CA LYS A 220 11.24 8.17 21.01
C LYS A 220 11.02 8.36 19.51
N VAL A 221 11.34 9.54 18.98
CA VAL A 221 11.18 9.82 17.55
C VAL A 221 12.53 9.77 16.83
N ARG A 222 12.57 9.16 15.65
CA ARG A 222 13.72 9.20 14.75
C ARG A 222 13.27 9.55 13.33
N VAL A 223 13.77 10.65 12.80
CA VAL A 223 13.52 11.01 11.40
C VAL A 223 14.43 10.19 10.48
N ILE A 224 13.84 9.43 9.56
CA ILE A 224 14.56 8.62 8.55
C ILE A 224 14.90 9.45 7.32
N ASP A 225 13.93 10.22 6.84
CA ASP A 225 14.06 11.04 5.64
C ASP A 225 12.97 12.13 5.62
N SER A 226 13.23 13.21 4.88
CA SER A 226 12.32 14.33 4.69
C SER A 226 12.31 14.74 3.22
N LEU A 227 11.19 15.32 2.76
CA LEU A 227 11.09 15.86 1.41
C LEU A 227 11.92 17.13 1.27
N ARG A 228 12.61 17.26 0.15
CA ARG A 228 13.37 18.44 -0.26
C ARG A 228 12.61 19.21 -1.35
N PRO A 229 12.85 20.52 -1.52
CA PRO A 229 12.14 21.33 -2.52
C PRO A 229 12.30 20.85 -3.97
N ASP A 230 13.40 20.17 -4.28
CA ASP A 230 13.77 19.66 -5.59
C ASP A 230 13.54 18.15 -5.74
N ASP A 231 12.87 17.51 -4.76
CA ASP A 231 12.60 16.09 -4.83
C ASP A 231 11.62 15.74 -5.97
N THR A 232 11.99 14.70 -6.72
CA THR A 232 11.12 14.00 -7.68
C THR A 232 10.78 12.62 -7.16
N TYR A 233 9.87 11.90 -7.82
CA TYR A 233 9.64 10.49 -7.45
C TYR A 233 10.93 9.68 -7.60
N GLY A 234 11.74 9.98 -8.62
CA GLY A 234 13.01 9.31 -8.85
C GLY A 234 14.00 9.55 -7.73
N THR A 235 14.17 10.79 -7.26
CA THR A 235 15.10 11.08 -6.15
C THR A 235 14.65 10.42 -4.86
N VAL A 236 13.34 10.40 -4.57
CA VAL A 236 12.78 9.79 -3.36
C VAL A 236 12.89 8.26 -3.41
N THR A 237 12.42 7.64 -4.48
CA THR A 237 12.44 6.18 -4.64
C THR A 237 13.87 5.63 -4.73
N LYS A 238 14.81 6.38 -5.33
CA LYS A 238 16.24 6.04 -5.29
C LYS A 238 16.78 6.04 -3.87
N ARG A 239 16.43 7.01 -3.01
CA ARG A 239 16.88 7.01 -1.60
C ARG A 239 16.34 5.81 -0.82
N ILE A 240 15.09 5.44 -1.05
CA ILE A 240 14.49 4.22 -0.46
C ILE A 240 15.25 2.98 -0.95
N PHE A 241 15.54 2.90 -2.25
CA PHE A 241 16.35 1.83 -2.83
C PHE A 241 17.73 1.74 -2.18
N GLU A 242 18.47 2.85 -2.10
CA GLU A 242 19.83 2.84 -1.53
C GLU A 242 19.85 2.37 -0.06
N ARG A 243 18.82 2.70 0.73
CA ARG A 243 18.69 2.21 2.11
C ARG A 243 18.50 0.70 2.19
N TRP A 244 17.76 0.11 1.25
CA TRP A 244 17.28 -1.28 1.36
C TRP A 244 17.82 -2.26 0.32
N LYS A 245 18.64 -1.81 -0.65
CA LYS A 245 19.16 -2.64 -1.75
C LYS A 245 19.88 -3.92 -1.30
N HIS A 246 20.44 -3.92 -0.09
CA HIS A 246 21.13 -5.06 0.50
C HIS A 246 20.20 -6.20 0.95
N LEU A 247 18.88 -5.96 1.02
CA LEU A 247 17.84 -6.95 1.33
C LEU A 247 16.88 -7.20 0.15
N ALA A 248 17.01 -6.43 -0.92
CA ALA A 248 16.14 -6.53 -2.09
C ALA A 248 16.57 -7.66 -3.02
N GLU A 249 15.60 -8.31 -3.65
CA GLU A 249 15.80 -9.34 -4.68
C GLU A 249 15.47 -8.83 -6.09
N GLY A 250 15.01 -7.58 -6.21
CA GLY A 250 14.73 -6.97 -7.49
C GLY A 250 14.16 -5.56 -7.40
N VAL A 251 13.77 -5.04 -8.57
CA VAL A 251 13.20 -3.71 -8.73
C VAL A 251 11.84 -3.82 -9.38
N ALA A 252 10.90 -3.02 -8.91
CA ALA A 252 9.63 -2.78 -9.57
C ALA A 252 9.58 -1.33 -10.09
N TYR A 253 8.82 -1.08 -11.15
CA TYR A 253 8.63 0.25 -11.72
C TYR A 253 7.14 0.53 -11.94
N GLY A 254 6.62 1.62 -11.38
CA GLY A 254 5.22 1.96 -11.59
C GLY A 254 4.78 3.17 -10.81
N ASP A 255 3.70 3.79 -11.29
CA ASP A 255 3.10 4.96 -10.66
C ASP A 255 2.47 4.62 -9.30
N PRO A 256 2.15 5.63 -8.46
CA PRO A 256 1.64 5.41 -7.11
C PRO A 256 0.38 4.53 -7.03
N ASN A 257 -0.47 4.53 -8.07
CA ASN A 257 -1.67 3.69 -8.08
C ASN A 257 -1.27 2.22 -8.20
N LEU A 258 -0.43 1.87 -9.17
CA LEU A 258 0.08 0.51 -9.32
C LEU A 258 0.73 0.07 -8.01
N ILE A 259 1.61 0.91 -7.47
CA ILE A 259 2.40 0.52 -6.31
C ILE A 259 1.51 0.16 -5.12
N THR A 260 0.47 0.96 -4.88
CA THR A 260 -0.51 0.73 -3.82
C THR A 260 -1.17 -0.65 -3.92
N TYR A 261 -1.68 -1.03 -5.08
CA TYR A 261 -2.41 -2.30 -5.26
C TYR A 261 -1.49 -3.54 -5.14
N TRP A 262 -0.19 -3.37 -5.35
CA TRP A 262 0.78 -4.46 -5.46
C TRP A 262 1.76 -4.56 -4.29
N ILE A 263 1.57 -3.79 -3.20
CA ILE A 263 2.46 -3.82 -2.02
C ILE A 263 2.66 -5.26 -1.50
N SER A 264 1.61 -6.06 -1.38
CA SER A 264 1.69 -7.46 -0.93
C SER A 264 2.63 -8.28 -1.81
N PHE A 265 2.51 -8.14 -3.13
CA PHE A 265 3.37 -8.81 -4.10
C PHE A 265 4.82 -8.31 -4.02
N PHE A 266 5.06 -7.00 -3.94
CA PHE A 266 6.41 -6.45 -3.86
C PHE A 266 7.12 -6.87 -2.57
N CYS A 267 6.43 -6.87 -1.44
CA CYS A 267 6.95 -7.43 -0.18
C CYS A 267 7.34 -8.89 -0.35
N ARG A 268 6.43 -9.74 -0.85
CA ARG A 268 6.68 -11.18 -1.06
C ARG A 268 7.85 -11.47 -2.01
N LYS A 269 8.06 -10.62 -3.01
CA LYS A 269 9.16 -10.73 -3.98
C LYS A 269 10.39 -9.90 -3.60
N LYS A 270 10.37 -9.25 -2.43
CA LYS A 270 11.42 -8.33 -1.95
C LYS A 270 11.86 -7.33 -3.01
N LEU A 271 10.91 -6.82 -3.78
CA LEU A 271 11.15 -5.80 -4.80
C LEU A 271 11.15 -4.44 -4.13
N ILE A 272 11.97 -3.51 -4.64
CA ILE A 272 11.88 -2.09 -4.29
C ILE A 272 11.29 -1.35 -5.49
N SER A 273 10.23 -0.58 -5.24
CA SER A 273 9.52 0.17 -6.26
C SER A 273 10.22 1.50 -6.57
N MET A 274 10.36 1.78 -7.86
CA MET A 274 10.93 3.00 -8.42
C MET A 274 9.93 3.67 -9.36
N PHE A 275 9.99 5.00 -9.46
CA PHE A 275 9.14 5.74 -10.38
C PHE A 275 9.71 7.14 -10.61
N ASP A 276 9.51 7.68 -11.81
CA ASP A 276 9.62 9.10 -12.10
C ASP A 276 8.70 9.44 -13.27
N PHE A 277 8.15 10.66 -13.30
CA PHE A 277 7.42 11.16 -14.46
C PHE A 277 8.37 11.43 -15.64
N ASP A 278 9.62 11.81 -15.35
CA ASP A 278 10.69 11.87 -16.34
C ASP A 278 11.27 10.46 -16.58
N TRP A 279 10.43 9.58 -17.09
CA TRP A 279 10.76 8.17 -17.28
C TRP A 279 11.88 7.98 -18.31
N GLU A 280 11.94 8.85 -19.33
CA GLU A 280 12.95 8.80 -20.40
C GLU A 280 14.35 8.96 -19.80
N ASN A 281 14.52 9.97 -18.96
CA ASN A 281 15.80 10.24 -18.31
C ASN A 281 16.04 9.33 -17.11
N SER A 282 15.02 8.75 -16.47
CA SER A 282 15.21 7.87 -15.30
C SER A 282 15.38 6.39 -15.64
N ALA A 283 15.11 5.95 -16.87
CA ALA A 283 15.21 4.54 -17.28
C ALA A 283 16.60 3.92 -16.98
N HIS A 284 17.68 4.67 -17.23
CA HIS A 284 19.04 4.21 -16.92
C HIS A 284 19.25 4.00 -15.41
N ILE A 285 18.66 4.86 -14.57
CA ILE A 285 18.75 4.77 -13.11
C ILE A 285 18.06 3.50 -12.61
N VAL A 286 16.89 3.15 -13.19
CA VAL A 286 16.17 1.92 -12.87
C VAL A 286 17.00 0.69 -13.27
N ALA A 287 17.61 0.71 -14.46
CA ALA A 287 18.48 -0.36 -14.92
C ALA A 287 19.74 -0.54 -14.05
N GLU A 288 20.36 0.57 -13.62
CA GLU A 288 21.47 0.55 -12.67
C GLU A 288 21.07 -0.03 -11.32
N CYS A 289 19.88 0.33 -10.79
CA CYS A 289 19.35 -0.27 -9.57
C CYS A 289 19.14 -1.77 -9.74
N ALA A 290 18.57 -2.21 -10.88
CA ALA A 290 18.41 -3.64 -11.18
C ALA A 290 19.76 -4.38 -11.22
N ASN A 291 20.81 -3.75 -11.76
CA ASN A 291 22.17 -4.31 -11.72
C ASN A 291 22.69 -4.47 -10.28
N GLN A 292 22.47 -3.48 -9.41
CA GLN A 292 22.93 -3.52 -8.02
C GLN A 292 22.29 -4.64 -7.18
N VAL A 293 21.11 -5.12 -7.57
CA VAL A 293 20.42 -6.27 -6.94
C VAL A 293 20.49 -7.54 -7.79
N ASN A 294 21.36 -7.56 -8.80
CA ASN A 294 21.63 -8.72 -9.66
C ASN A 294 20.38 -9.31 -10.33
N THR A 295 19.47 -8.46 -10.81
CA THR A 295 18.30 -8.88 -11.60
C THR A 295 18.35 -8.34 -13.02
N ASN A 296 17.86 -9.15 -13.96
CA ASN A 296 17.57 -8.72 -15.32
C ASN A 296 16.08 -8.46 -15.56
N ILE A 297 15.23 -8.70 -14.56
CA ILE A 297 13.78 -8.52 -14.66
C ILE A 297 13.39 -7.30 -13.83
N ILE A 298 12.68 -6.37 -14.46
CA ILE A 298 12.01 -5.23 -13.82
C ILE A 298 10.50 -5.46 -13.98
N TRP A 299 9.77 -5.49 -12.87
CA TRP A 299 8.31 -5.70 -12.86
C TRP A 299 7.59 -4.37 -12.89
N GLY A 300 6.57 -4.16 -13.72
CA GLY A 300 5.93 -2.85 -13.72
C GLY A 300 4.77 -2.62 -14.65
N ARG A 301 4.26 -1.38 -14.63
CA ARG A 301 3.30 -0.87 -15.60
C ARG A 301 4.05 -0.10 -16.69
N GLN A 302 3.66 -0.34 -17.94
CA GLN A 302 4.19 0.38 -19.07
C GLN A 302 3.58 1.79 -19.13
N LEU A 303 4.42 2.83 -19.02
CA LEU A 303 3.95 4.23 -19.12
C LEU A 303 3.84 4.73 -20.56
N SER A 304 4.61 4.14 -21.47
CA SER A 304 4.71 4.53 -22.88
C SER A 304 5.17 3.35 -23.73
N ASP A 305 4.78 3.32 -25.00
CA ASP A 305 5.27 2.37 -26.01
C ASP A 305 6.80 2.38 -26.15
N HIS A 306 7.45 3.49 -25.78
CA HIS A 306 8.89 3.64 -25.83
C HIS A 306 9.62 3.19 -24.56
N PHE A 307 8.90 2.90 -23.46
CA PHE A 307 9.52 2.56 -22.18
C PHE A 307 10.26 1.21 -22.26
N ILE A 308 9.58 0.17 -22.75
CA ILE A 308 10.17 -1.19 -22.86
C ILE A 308 11.40 -1.19 -23.79
N PRO A 309 11.33 -0.66 -25.02
CA PRO A 309 12.52 -0.53 -25.87
C PRO A 309 13.67 0.25 -25.21
N THR A 310 13.36 1.26 -24.39
CA THR A 310 14.39 2.06 -23.69
C THR A 310 15.08 1.26 -22.60
N ILE A 311 14.32 0.53 -21.77
CA ILE A 311 14.87 -0.36 -20.73
C ILE A 311 15.67 -1.52 -21.34
N SER A 312 15.21 -2.08 -22.46
CA SER A 312 15.90 -3.18 -23.14
C SER A 312 17.27 -2.82 -23.69
N LYS A 313 17.57 -1.52 -23.91
CA LYS A 313 18.94 -1.07 -24.28
C LYS A 313 19.97 -1.30 -23.17
N TYR A 314 19.53 -1.56 -21.94
CA TYR A 314 20.37 -1.83 -20.78
C TYR A 314 20.41 -3.33 -20.40
N ASP A 315 20.08 -4.21 -21.35
CA ASP A 315 20.00 -5.67 -21.16
C ASP A 315 19.00 -6.08 -20.06
N LYS A 316 17.89 -5.35 -19.97
CA LYS A 316 16.80 -5.61 -19.02
C LYS A 316 15.51 -6.05 -19.71
N ILE A 317 14.82 -6.97 -19.02
CA ILE A 317 13.50 -7.49 -19.37
C ILE A 317 12.47 -6.74 -18.52
N PHE A 318 11.49 -6.13 -19.18
CA PHE A 318 10.37 -5.50 -18.50
C PHE A 318 9.17 -6.44 -18.45
N ALA A 319 8.82 -6.93 -17.26
CA ALA A 319 7.68 -7.81 -17.02
C ALA A 319 6.45 -6.96 -16.66
N ILE A 320 5.49 -6.88 -17.58
CA ILE A 320 4.25 -6.12 -17.37
C ILE A 320 3.39 -6.84 -16.32
N ILE A 321 2.98 -6.11 -15.28
CA ILE A 321 2.10 -6.62 -14.22
C ILE A 321 0.71 -5.99 -14.22
N ASP A 322 0.51 -4.91 -14.98
CA ASP A 322 -0.80 -4.27 -15.17
C ASP A 322 -0.74 -3.55 -16.52
N ALA A 323 -1.65 -3.89 -17.42
CA ALA A 323 -1.65 -3.44 -18.82
C ALA A 323 -2.72 -2.38 -19.05
#